data_AF-A0AAV3Z4J9-F1
#
_entry.id   AF-A0AAV3Z4J9-F1
#
_cell.length_a   1.000
_cell.length_b   1.000
_cell.length_c   1.000
_cell.angle_alpha   90.00
_cell.angle_beta   90.00
_cell.angle_gamma   90.00
#
_symmetry.space_group_name_H-M   'P 1'
#
loop_
_entity.id
_entity.type
_entity.pdbx_description
1 polymer ?
#
loop_
_entity_poly.entity_id
_entity_poly.type
_entity_poly.pdbx_seq_one_letter_code
_entity_poly.pdbx_strand_id
1 'polypeptide(L)'
;MELNPTQIAAVVDLFKTEDDESDGDDDKPISGTASSMGPGNIGPAKGSDVSGKAEPVIDSKDIWSEAEVPEGAEYDQLYDPRPQPEYDILYSQSVTSEDIFLQMGNKTPMTASCENMTIKIKLPDSKMSDVELDVKAKFLDCRTPKYKLGLHLPHPVDHKNGKAKWDSKTETLIVTLKMSREYDMFNF
;
A
#
# COMPACT_ATOMS: atom_id res chain seq x y z
N MET A 1 -2.70 -36.80 -7.04
CA MET A 1 -4.11 -37.00 -7.42
C MET A 1 -4.12 -37.08 -8.93
N GLU A 2 -4.22 -38.28 -9.48
CA GLU A 2 -4.21 -38.50 -10.92
C GLU A 2 -5.64 -38.36 -11.44
N LEU A 3 -5.82 -37.55 -12.48
CA LEU A 3 -7.14 -37.30 -13.07
C LEU A 3 -7.61 -38.55 -13.79
N ASN A 4 -8.81 -39.01 -13.48
CA ASN A 4 -9.37 -40.21 -14.10
C ASN A 4 -9.84 -39.92 -15.54
N PRO A 5 -9.75 -40.88 -16.46
CA PRO A 5 -10.07 -40.68 -17.89
C PRO A 5 -11.48 -40.13 -18.14
N THR A 6 -12.43 -40.43 -17.26
CA THR A 6 -13.80 -39.89 -17.31
C THR A 6 -13.86 -38.39 -17.04
N GLN A 7 -12.97 -37.87 -16.18
CA GLN A 7 -12.89 -36.43 -15.87
C GLN A 7 -12.25 -35.67 -17.04
N ILE A 8 -11.31 -36.30 -17.74
CA ILE A 8 -10.69 -35.74 -18.95
C ILE A 8 -11.73 -35.65 -20.09
N ALA A 9 -12.57 -36.67 -20.26
CA ALA A 9 -13.63 -36.66 -21.26
C ALA A 9 -14.67 -35.54 -21.03
N ALA A 10 -15.05 -35.28 -19.78
CA ALA A 10 -15.99 -34.21 -19.43
C ALA A 10 -15.43 -32.80 -19.71
N VAL A 11 -14.12 -32.60 -19.54
CA VAL A 11 -13.45 -31.34 -19.89
C VAL A 11 -13.38 -31.16 -21.40
N VAL A 12 -13.11 -32.23 -22.17
CA VAL A 12 -13.08 -32.16 -23.64
C VAL A 12 -14.44 -31.79 -24.23
N ASP A 13 -15.53 -32.25 -23.62
CA ASP A 13 -16.89 -31.91 -24.05
C ASP A 13 -17.24 -30.45 -23.79
N LEU A 14 -16.73 -29.87 -22.69
CA LEU A 14 -16.90 -28.46 -22.34
C LEU A 14 -16.18 -27.50 -23.30
N PHE A 15 -15.15 -27.98 -24.01
CA PHE A 15 -14.33 -27.18 -24.94
C PHE A 15 -14.72 -27.37 -26.41
N LYS A 16 -15.67 -28.24 -26.72
CA LYS A 16 -16.23 -28.34 -28.06
C LYS A 16 -17.25 -27.22 -28.26
N THR A 17 -16.89 -26.25 -29.09
CA THR A 17 -17.83 -25.33 -29.70
C THR A 17 -18.62 -26.12 -30.76
N GLU A 18 -19.94 -26.05 -30.68
CA GLU A 18 -20.80 -26.66 -31.69
C GLU A 18 -20.64 -25.86 -32.99
N ASP A 19 -19.87 -26.39 -33.93
CA ASP A 19 -19.97 -26.02 -35.33
C ASP A 19 -19.65 -27.26 -36.16
N ASP A 20 -20.70 -27.97 -36.58
CA ASP A 20 -21.01 -28.20 -37.99
C ASP A 20 -22.24 -29.12 -38.11
N GLU A 21 -23.34 -28.57 -38.63
CA GLU A 21 -24.12 -29.09 -39.77
C GLU A 21 -25.51 -28.44 -39.82
N SER A 22 -25.75 -27.58 -40.83
CA SER A 22 -26.92 -27.73 -41.72
C SER A 22 -26.87 -26.72 -42.87
N ASP A 23 -26.75 -27.25 -44.09
CA ASP A 23 -27.09 -26.61 -45.36
C ASP A 23 -28.45 -25.89 -45.31
N GLY A 24 -28.51 -24.70 -45.91
CA GLY A 24 -29.72 -23.93 -46.15
C GLY A 24 -29.40 -22.59 -46.81
N ASP A 25 -29.44 -22.56 -48.14
CA ASP A 25 -29.36 -21.37 -48.99
C ASP A 25 -30.26 -20.22 -48.48
N ASP A 26 -29.64 -19.11 -48.03
CA ASP A 26 -30.26 -17.77 -48.04
C ASP A 26 -29.15 -16.70 -47.93
N ASP A 27 -28.79 -16.11 -49.07
CA ASP A 27 -27.92 -14.93 -49.19
C ASP A 27 -28.52 -13.75 -48.40
N LYS A 28 -28.13 -13.58 -47.13
CA LYS A 28 -28.33 -12.34 -46.37
C LYS A 28 -27.00 -11.83 -45.86
N PRO A 29 -26.61 -10.58 -46.18
CA PRO A 29 -25.38 -10.01 -45.67
C PRO A 29 -25.47 -9.98 -44.13
N ILE A 30 -24.48 -10.61 -43.48
CA ILE A 30 -24.18 -10.44 -42.07
C ILE A 30 -24.08 -8.94 -41.81
N SER A 31 -25.10 -8.41 -41.14
CA SER A 31 -25.13 -7.06 -40.60
C SER A 31 -24.09 -6.98 -39.49
N GLY A 32 -22.83 -6.88 -39.88
CA GLY A 32 -21.72 -6.56 -39.00
C GLY A 32 -21.92 -5.16 -38.43
N THR A 33 -22.27 -5.09 -37.15
CA THR A 33 -22.32 -3.84 -36.36
C THR A 33 -20.95 -3.16 -36.22
N ALA A 34 -19.89 -3.76 -36.77
CA ALA A 34 -18.54 -3.17 -36.84
C ALA A 34 -18.38 -2.06 -37.90
N SER A 35 -19.37 -1.83 -38.77
CA SER A 35 -19.27 -0.85 -39.86
C SER A 35 -19.60 0.60 -39.46
N SER A 36 -20.10 0.83 -38.23
CA SER A 36 -20.60 2.13 -37.78
C SER A 36 -19.67 2.88 -36.81
N MET A 37 -18.45 2.40 -36.60
CA MET A 37 -17.48 3.09 -35.75
C MET A 37 -16.48 3.84 -36.62
N GLY A 38 -16.85 5.05 -37.02
CA GLY A 38 -15.90 6.01 -37.58
C GLY A 38 -15.08 6.69 -36.49
N PRO A 39 -13.95 7.34 -36.82
CA PRO A 39 -13.13 8.10 -35.87
C PRO A 39 -13.88 9.23 -35.13
N GLY A 40 -15.11 9.57 -35.54
CA GLY A 40 -16.01 10.50 -34.85
C GLY A 40 -16.74 9.93 -33.62
N ASN A 41 -16.62 8.63 -33.33
CA ASN A 41 -17.25 7.99 -32.16
C ASN A 41 -16.35 7.95 -30.91
N ILE A 42 -15.16 8.56 -30.96
CA ILE A 42 -14.25 8.65 -29.81
C ILE A 42 -14.64 9.89 -28.98
N GLY A 43 -15.46 9.67 -27.95
CA GLY A 43 -15.87 10.69 -26.99
C GLY A 43 -17.09 10.25 -26.19
N PRO A 44 -17.33 10.80 -24.98
CA PRO A 44 -18.48 10.41 -24.17
C PRO A 44 -19.78 10.68 -24.94
N ALA A 45 -20.66 9.68 -25.00
CA ALA A 45 -21.96 9.82 -25.64
C ALA A 45 -22.74 10.94 -24.94
N LYS A 46 -23.27 11.90 -25.72
CA LYS A 46 -24.15 12.95 -25.20
C LYS A 46 -25.36 12.30 -24.52
N GLY A 47 -25.34 12.23 -23.19
CA GLY A 47 -26.49 11.84 -22.37
C GLY A 47 -26.29 10.68 -21.39
N SER A 48 -25.10 10.08 -21.24
CA SER A 48 -24.86 9.12 -20.14
C SER A 48 -24.34 9.84 -18.90
N ASP A 49 -25.27 10.19 -18.00
CA ASP A 49 -24.94 10.50 -16.61
C ASP A 49 -24.42 9.21 -15.95
N VAL A 50 -23.10 9.01 -16.00
CA VAL A 50 -22.44 7.97 -15.22
C VAL A 50 -22.33 8.53 -13.81
N SER A 51 -23.33 8.23 -12.98
CA SER A 51 -23.25 8.33 -11.52
C SER A 51 -22.25 7.30 -10.98
N GLY A 52 -20.98 7.44 -11.37
CA GLY A 52 -19.87 6.98 -10.54
C GLY A 52 -19.74 7.98 -9.40
N LYS A 53 -19.62 7.49 -8.17
CA LYS A 53 -19.26 8.33 -7.03
C LYS A 53 -17.93 9.03 -7.34
N ALA A 54 -18.00 10.24 -7.86
CA ALA A 54 -16.86 11.11 -7.99
C ALA A 54 -16.44 11.50 -6.57
N GLU A 55 -15.22 11.14 -6.20
CA GLU A 55 -14.53 11.75 -5.07
C GLU A 55 -14.53 13.27 -5.28
N PRO A 56 -14.60 14.08 -4.21
CA PRO A 56 -14.73 15.52 -4.35
C PRO A 56 -13.54 16.06 -5.14
N VAL A 57 -13.81 16.52 -6.36
CA VAL A 57 -12.86 17.28 -7.16
C VAL A 57 -12.63 18.58 -6.41
N ILE A 58 -11.53 18.64 -5.66
CA ILE A 58 -11.04 19.90 -5.10
C ILE A 58 -10.59 20.72 -6.31
N ASP A 59 -11.23 21.86 -6.57
CA ASP A 59 -10.85 22.85 -7.59
C ASP A 59 -9.49 23.51 -7.26
N SER A 60 -8.44 22.72 -7.19
CA SER A 60 -7.06 23.18 -7.13
C SER A 60 -6.49 23.12 -8.54
N LYS A 61 -5.75 24.15 -8.94
CA LYS A 61 -5.08 24.24 -10.26
C LYS A 61 -3.89 23.26 -10.39
N ASP A 62 -3.80 22.28 -9.50
CA ASP A 62 -2.74 21.28 -9.45
C ASP A 62 -3.06 20.15 -10.42
N ILE A 63 -2.04 19.75 -11.18
CA ILE A 63 -2.13 18.68 -12.18
C ILE A 63 -2.34 17.31 -11.50
N TRP A 64 -1.97 17.19 -10.22
CA TRP A 64 -2.09 15.99 -9.40
C TRP A 64 -2.74 16.34 -8.06
N SER A 65 -3.66 15.51 -7.59
CA SER A 65 -4.13 15.59 -6.21
C SER A 65 -3.09 15.05 -5.22
N GLU A 66 -3.10 15.51 -3.97
CA GLU A 66 -2.19 15.00 -2.92
C GLU A 66 -2.32 13.48 -2.71
N ALA A 67 -3.50 12.91 -3.00
CA ALA A 67 -3.74 11.47 -2.96
C ALA A 67 -3.11 10.70 -4.14
N GLU A 68 -2.91 11.35 -5.28
CA GLU A 68 -2.34 10.74 -6.49
C GLU A 68 -0.80 10.78 -6.52
N VAL A 69 -0.17 11.67 -5.76
CA VAL A 69 1.29 11.69 -5.60
C VAL A 69 1.70 10.68 -4.53
N PRO A 70 2.48 9.64 -4.85
CA PRO A 70 2.95 8.70 -3.84
C PRO A 70 3.77 9.44 -2.77
N GLU A 71 3.28 9.44 -1.53
CA GLU A 71 4.00 10.02 -0.39
C GLU A 71 5.42 9.42 -0.32
N GLY A 72 6.44 10.27 -0.39
CA GLY A 72 7.85 9.88 -0.31
C GLY A 72 8.61 9.88 -1.63
N ALA A 73 7.94 10.01 -2.80
CA ALA A 73 8.62 10.16 -4.09
C ALA A 73 9.55 11.39 -4.15
N GLU A 74 9.26 12.42 -3.36
CA GLU A 74 10.06 13.64 -3.22
C GLU A 74 11.41 13.40 -2.51
N TYR A 75 11.51 12.32 -1.72
CA TYR A 75 12.64 12.03 -0.84
C TYR A 75 13.58 11.00 -1.43
N ASP A 76 13.12 10.22 -2.43
CA ASP A 76 13.92 9.39 -3.32
C ASP A 76 14.68 10.28 -4.33
N GLN A 77 15.38 11.29 -3.81
CA GLN A 77 16.28 12.09 -4.61
C GLN A 77 17.48 11.23 -4.96
N LEU A 78 17.45 10.70 -6.18
CA LEU A 78 18.42 9.86 -6.88
C LEU A 78 19.91 10.28 -6.80
N TYR A 79 20.25 11.38 -6.10
CA TYR A 79 21.60 11.97 -6.09
C TYR A 79 21.98 12.65 -4.76
N ASP A 80 21.58 12.09 -3.62
CA ASP A 80 22.20 12.50 -2.34
C ASP A 80 23.49 11.70 -2.10
N PRO A 81 24.66 12.34 -1.90
CA PRO A 81 25.92 11.66 -1.66
C PRO A 81 26.01 11.02 -0.26
N ARG A 82 25.07 11.31 0.64
CA ARG A 82 25.10 10.79 2.02
C ARG A 82 24.73 9.31 2.06
N PRO A 83 25.53 8.46 2.72
CA PRO A 83 25.18 7.06 2.90
C PRO A 83 23.90 6.89 3.73
N GLN A 84 23.19 5.80 3.46
CA GLN A 84 22.07 5.36 4.28
C GLN A 84 22.61 4.75 5.59
N PRO A 85 22.11 5.19 6.77
CA PRO A 85 22.49 4.61 8.05
C PRO A 85 21.87 3.22 8.24
N GLU A 86 22.47 2.40 9.10
CA GLU A 86 21.88 1.11 9.49
C GLU A 86 20.65 1.35 10.35
N TYR A 87 19.55 0.66 10.06
CA TYR A 87 18.31 0.79 10.80
C TYR A 87 17.65 -0.57 11.05
N ASP A 88 16.95 -0.68 12.18
CA ASP A 88 16.15 -1.83 12.57
C ASP A 88 14.71 -1.39 12.87
N ILE A 89 13.72 -2.13 12.36
CA ILE A 89 12.31 -1.91 12.65
C ILE A 89 11.84 -3.00 13.62
N LEU A 90 11.35 -2.58 14.78
CA LEU A 90 10.85 -3.44 15.84
C LEU A 90 9.38 -3.13 16.09
N TYR A 91 8.58 -4.16 16.34
CA TYR A 91 7.18 -4.00 16.74
C TYR A 91 7.04 -4.27 18.22
N SER A 92 6.34 -3.39 18.94
CA SER A 92 6.13 -3.51 20.38
C SER A 92 4.64 -3.49 20.74
N GLN A 93 4.30 -4.31 21.72
CA GLN A 93 2.95 -4.52 22.21
C GLN A 93 2.88 -4.10 23.68
N SER A 94 1.85 -3.34 24.02
CA SER A 94 1.53 -2.99 25.41
C SER A 94 0.77 -4.16 26.03
N VAL A 95 1.45 -4.98 26.83
CA VAL A 95 0.85 -6.12 27.53
C VAL A 95 0.57 -5.78 29.00
N THR A 96 -0.65 -6.04 29.46
CA THR A 96 -1.05 -5.91 30.86
C THR A 96 -0.93 -7.28 31.55
N SER A 97 -0.88 -7.29 32.88
CA SER A 97 -0.92 -8.53 33.66
C SER A 97 -2.13 -9.42 33.32
N GLU A 98 -3.29 -8.84 32.98
CA GLU A 98 -4.48 -9.59 32.56
C GLU A 98 -4.26 -10.34 31.25
N ASP A 99 -3.53 -9.73 30.30
CA ASP A 99 -3.19 -10.35 29.01
C ASP A 99 -2.24 -11.55 29.21
N ILE A 100 -1.24 -11.40 30.09
CA ILE A 100 -0.21 -12.42 30.33
C ILE A 100 -0.72 -13.55 31.23
N PHE A 101 -1.40 -13.22 32.32
CA PHE A 101 -1.76 -14.18 33.36
C PHE A 101 -3.17 -14.75 33.20
N LEU A 102 -4.11 -13.98 32.66
CA LEU A 102 -5.52 -14.38 32.56
C LEU A 102 -5.95 -14.66 31.11
N GLN A 103 -5.13 -14.28 30.13
CA GLN A 103 -5.44 -14.39 28.69
C GLN A 103 -6.83 -13.82 28.34
N MET A 104 -7.28 -12.81 29.10
CA MET A 104 -8.58 -12.17 28.87
C MET A 104 -8.53 -11.05 27.83
N GLY A 105 -7.33 -10.57 27.49
CA GLY A 105 -7.16 -9.64 26.39
C GLY A 105 -7.27 -10.33 25.04
N ASN A 106 -7.88 -9.65 24.06
CA ASN A 106 -7.91 -10.11 22.66
C ASN A 106 -6.55 -9.96 21.93
N LYS A 107 -5.47 -9.86 22.72
CA LYS A 107 -4.11 -9.64 22.26
C LYS A 107 -3.45 -10.97 21.92
N THR A 108 -2.91 -11.05 20.71
CA THR A 108 -2.14 -12.21 20.25
C THR A 108 -0.64 -11.93 20.32
N PRO A 109 0.23 -12.95 20.34
CA PRO A 109 1.68 -12.77 20.23
C PRO A 109 2.12 -12.43 18.79
N MET A 110 1.18 -12.11 17.89
CA MET A 110 1.45 -11.78 16.49
C MET A 110 1.64 -10.27 16.33
N THR A 111 2.37 -9.85 15.30
CA THR A 111 2.57 -8.44 14.94
C THR A 111 1.25 -7.69 14.67
N ALA A 112 0.17 -8.41 14.36
CA ALA A 112 -1.18 -7.86 14.23
C ALA A 112 -1.65 -7.19 15.54
N SER A 113 -1.22 -7.67 16.70
CA SER A 113 -1.51 -7.08 18.01
C SER A 113 -0.35 -6.20 18.53
N CYS A 114 0.56 -5.72 17.69
CA CYS A 114 1.51 -4.68 18.11
C CYS A 114 0.96 -3.29 17.80
N GLU A 115 0.87 -2.41 18.80
CA GLU A 115 0.37 -1.04 18.62
C GLU A 115 1.43 -0.08 18.10
N ASN A 116 2.69 -0.32 18.49
CA ASN A 116 3.77 0.61 18.30
C ASN A 116 4.84 0.02 17.39
N MET A 117 5.32 0.83 16.44
CA MET A 117 6.47 0.55 15.61
C MET A 117 7.65 1.38 16.14
N THR A 118 8.72 0.72 16.52
CA THR A 118 9.96 1.33 17.01
C THR A 118 11.07 1.15 16.00
N ILE A 119 11.55 2.25 15.44
CA ILE A 119 12.61 2.29 14.45
C ILE A 119 13.89 2.74 15.15
N LYS A 120 14.93 1.90 15.14
CA LYS A 120 16.24 2.20 15.68
C LYS A 120 17.17 2.55 14.53
N ILE A 121 17.70 3.76 14.50
CA ILE A 121 18.56 4.25 13.44
C ILE A 121 19.94 4.52 14.05
N LYS A 122 20.96 3.79 13.60
CA LYS A 122 22.34 3.94 14.07
C LYS A 122 22.99 5.10 13.33
N LEU A 123 23.41 6.12 14.08
CA LEU A 123 23.97 7.36 13.55
C LEU A 123 25.33 7.62 14.21
N PRO A 124 26.38 6.84 13.86
CA PRO A 124 27.68 6.99 14.48
C PRO A 124 28.27 8.38 14.21
N ASP A 125 29.01 8.92 15.17
CA ASP A 125 29.65 10.23 15.10
C ASP A 125 28.68 11.38 14.76
N SER A 126 27.41 11.26 15.17
CA SER A 126 26.37 12.27 15.00
C SER A 126 25.89 12.76 16.36
N LYS A 127 25.55 14.04 16.48
CA LYS A 127 25.01 14.63 17.71
C LYS A 127 23.50 14.77 17.59
N MET A 128 22.81 14.69 18.72
CA MET A 128 21.35 14.89 18.78
C MET A 128 20.89 16.22 18.14
N SER A 129 21.69 17.29 18.27
CA SER A 129 21.36 18.62 17.72
C SER A 129 21.42 18.69 16.19
N ASP A 130 22.15 17.78 15.56
CA ASP A 130 22.32 17.72 14.11
C ASP A 130 21.32 16.75 13.44
N VAL A 131 20.41 16.16 14.22
CA VAL A 131 19.41 15.21 13.74
C VAL A 131 18.10 15.93 13.46
N GLU A 132 17.69 15.89 12.20
CA GLU A 132 16.38 16.35 11.74
C GLU A 132 15.53 15.12 11.41
N LEU A 133 14.35 15.03 12.03
CA LEU A 133 13.42 13.92 11.84
C LEU A 133 12.07 14.49 11.38
N ASP A 134 11.64 14.10 10.19
CA ASP A 134 10.32 14.39 9.65
C ASP A 134 9.52 13.09 9.56
N VAL A 135 8.32 13.08 10.14
CA VAL A 135 7.44 11.92 10.17
C VAL A 135 6.14 12.29 9.49
N LYS A 136 5.83 11.58 8.42
CA LYS A 136 4.55 11.62 7.71
C LYS A 136 3.73 10.36 8.01
N ALA A 137 2.53 10.26 7.44
CA ALA A 137 1.65 9.13 7.65
C ALA A 137 2.28 7.81 7.20
N LYS A 138 2.90 7.75 6.01
CA LYS A 138 3.53 6.53 5.47
C LYS A 138 5.02 6.68 5.17
N PHE A 139 5.64 7.78 5.60
CA PHE A 139 7.03 8.06 5.29
C PHE A 139 7.76 8.62 6.50
N LEU A 140 8.99 8.17 6.70
CA LEU A 140 9.90 8.71 7.71
C LEU A 140 11.17 9.18 7.02
N ASP A 141 11.52 10.45 7.25
CA ASP A 141 12.76 11.05 6.78
C ASP A 141 13.63 11.40 7.98
N CYS A 142 14.83 10.86 8.02
CA CYS A 142 15.84 11.20 9.02
C CYS A 142 17.06 11.75 8.30
N ARG A 143 17.41 13.00 8.59
CA ARG A 143 18.54 13.71 8.00
C ARG A 143 19.55 14.08 9.06
N THR A 144 20.81 13.83 8.74
CA THR A 144 21.96 14.37 9.45
C THR A 144 22.98 14.91 8.43
N PRO A 145 23.99 15.68 8.86
CA PRO A 145 25.03 16.16 7.95
C PRO A 145 25.77 15.04 7.22
N LYS A 146 25.85 13.84 7.82
CA LYS A 146 26.57 12.68 7.28
C LYS A 146 25.66 11.62 6.65
N TYR A 147 24.46 11.44 7.17
CA TYR A 147 23.57 10.34 6.81
C TYR A 147 22.20 10.86 6.38
N LYS A 148 21.55 10.13 5.48
CA LYS A 148 20.16 10.37 5.10
C LYS A 148 19.43 9.03 5.07
N LEU A 149 18.25 8.99 5.66
CA LEU A 149 17.36 7.84 5.63
C LEU A 149 15.95 8.30 5.26
N GLY A 150 15.54 7.98 4.04
CA GLY A 150 14.13 8.02 3.64
C GLY A 150 13.56 6.61 3.70
N LEU A 151 12.61 6.36 4.60
CA LEU A 151 12.02 5.06 4.83
C LEU A 151 10.51 5.10 4.60
N HIS A 152 10.03 4.30 3.64
CA HIS A 152 8.61 4.05 3.47
C HIS A 152 8.12 3.07 4.54
N LEU A 153 7.06 3.45 5.24
CA LEU A 153 6.48 2.67 6.32
C LEU A 153 5.43 1.70 5.75
N PRO A 154 5.41 0.42 6.19
CA PRO A 154 4.47 -0.58 5.67
C PRO A 154 3.02 -0.30 6.11
N HIS A 155 2.85 0.36 7.27
CA HIS A 155 1.57 0.77 7.80
C HIS A 155 1.56 2.27 8.06
N PRO A 156 0.40 2.92 7.91
CA PRO A 156 0.26 4.30 8.31
C PRO A 156 0.46 4.45 9.82
N VAL A 157 1.03 5.59 10.21
CA VAL A 157 1.31 5.94 11.60
C VAL A 157 0.67 7.27 11.98
N ASP A 158 0.43 7.44 13.27
CA ASP A 158 0.07 8.74 13.83
C ASP A 158 1.32 9.62 13.95
N HIS A 159 1.49 10.51 12.98
CA HIS A 159 2.60 11.45 12.91
C HIS A 159 2.59 12.51 14.03
N LYS A 160 1.45 12.75 14.70
CA LYS A 160 1.34 13.78 15.75
C LYS A 160 1.75 13.27 17.12
N ASN A 161 1.49 11.99 17.39
CA ASN A 161 1.74 11.37 18.70
C ASN A 161 3.01 10.49 18.74
N GLY A 162 3.96 10.73 17.84
CA GLY A 162 5.25 10.05 17.81
C GLY A 162 6.14 10.42 19.01
N LYS A 163 6.95 9.46 19.46
CA LYS A 163 7.98 9.66 20.50
C LYS A 163 9.35 9.35 19.93
N ALA A 164 10.30 10.28 20.04
CA ALA A 164 11.68 10.04 19.65
C ALA A 164 12.61 10.18 20.86
N LYS A 165 13.60 9.29 20.95
CA LYS A 165 14.62 9.30 22.00
C LYS A 165 16.00 9.09 21.38
N TRP A 166 16.94 9.95 21.74
CA TRP A 166 18.34 9.78 21.40
C TRP A 166 19.06 8.99 22.50
N ASP A 167 19.80 7.95 22.12
CA ASP A 167 20.72 7.25 23.02
C ASP A 167 22.17 7.65 22.72
N SER A 168 22.75 8.49 23.59
CA SER A 168 24.12 8.96 23.44
C SER A 168 25.19 7.89 23.66
N LYS A 169 24.85 6.75 24.29
CA LYS A 169 25.84 5.68 24.53
C LYS A 169 26.03 4.81 23.28
N THR A 170 24.94 4.59 22.55
CA THR A 170 24.91 3.75 21.35
C THR A 170 24.81 4.57 20.06
N GLU A 171 24.81 5.90 20.17
CA GLU A 171 24.62 6.86 19.07
C GLU A 171 23.46 6.45 18.16
N THR A 172 22.34 6.06 18.79
CA THR A 172 21.18 5.50 18.10
C THR A 172 19.95 6.37 18.36
N LEU A 173 19.25 6.76 17.29
CA LEU A 173 17.95 7.39 17.36
C LEU A 173 16.87 6.31 17.43
N ILE A 174 16.05 6.35 18.48
CA ILE A 174 14.94 5.43 18.70
C ILE A 174 13.64 6.20 18.49
N VAL A 175 12.92 5.89 17.41
CA VAL A 175 11.65 6.53 17.06
C VAL A 175 10.52 5.54 17.27
N THR A 176 9.62 5.82 18.20
CA THR A 176 8.43 5.02 18.49
C THR A 176 7.19 5.73 17.94
N LEU A 177 6.51 5.08 17.02
CA LEU A 177 5.34 5.58 16.31
C LEU A 177 4.16 4.65 16.57
N LYS A 178 2.98 5.20 16.89
CA LYS A 178 1.76 4.40 17.01
C LYS A 178 1.20 4.14 15.61
N MET A 179 0.98 2.87 15.26
CA MET A 179 0.40 2.51 13.97
C MET A 179 -1.11 2.77 13.97
N SER A 180 -1.65 3.28 12.86
CA SER A 180 -3.08 3.55 12.67
C SER A 180 -3.69 2.55 11.69
N ARG A 181 -4.00 1.34 12.15
CA ARG A 181 -4.53 0.28 11.29
C ARG A 181 -6.06 0.24 11.33
N GLU A 182 -6.67 -0.24 10.25
CA GLU A 182 -8.10 -0.57 10.25
C GLU A 182 -8.35 -1.72 11.23
N TYR A 183 -9.45 -1.66 11.98
CA TYR A 183 -9.85 -2.68 12.97
C TYR A 183 -8.95 -2.81 14.20
N ASP A 184 -8.07 -1.83 14.46
CA ASP A 184 -7.22 -1.82 15.67
C ASP A 184 -8.04 -1.94 16.97
N MET A 185 -9.27 -1.42 16.97
CA MET A 185 -10.23 -1.53 18.09
C MET A 185 -10.62 -2.96 18.47
N PHE A 186 -10.41 -3.95 17.61
CA PHE A 186 -10.71 -5.36 17.89
C PHE A 186 -9.48 -6.15 18.34
N ASN A 187 -8.28 -5.61 18.11
CA ASN A 187 -7.01 -6.26 18.42
C ASN A 187 -6.41 -5.83 19.77
N PHE A 188 -7.05 -4.87 20.45
CA PHE A 188 -6.56 -4.21 21.67
C PHE A 188 -7.60 -4.12 22.77
#